data_AF-A0AAV0XNB3-F1
#
_entry.id   AF-A0AAV0XNB3-F1
#
_cell.length_a   1.000
_cell.length_b   1.000
_cell.length_c   1.000
_cell.angle_alpha   90.00
_cell.angle_beta   90.00
_cell.angle_gamma   90.00
#
_symmetry.space_group_name_H-M   'P 1'
#
loop_
_entity.id
_entity.type
_entity.pdbx_description
1 polymer ?
#
loop_
_entity_poly.entity_id
_entity_poly.type
_entity_poly.pdbx_seq_one_letter_code
_entity_poly.pdbx_strand_id
1 'polypeptide(L)'
;MPVCVYEGCFSGSKRQDKEQIPGVHVHKFPKHPELRKKWLQQTNKNVQHTYIDKVGEYNIRSPSGVFNVSPIESKKCCVKLFTGDNKNVQNELGVEPLGDNILDISSNVLIERLQNDLEQCKKKNEILLTENNKLRTTVKTLKDRMNLEDNRFESRFGKLLSNLFTSTQIKFLLHPTKKICRWLPEDISSAITLRSVSPKAYRYLRNKKGFPLPGLSTLRSWASKFSVEPGLLHGVLSLMKSKGDTMETNDKLTILCFDETYISKRICFDKKNEQVLGPHKSVQTVIARGLINNWKQPIYYNFDERMTKEILNKIIEELSEVGFNVVAIVSDSGSTNVGLWKSLDISINNTSFEHPKLNSRIHVFADVPHLLKLARNHLLDSGFILPNGKFIGKNILHEVLNLNYGKDYKFAHKLSERHLFVEGSGRMNVRLAANVFSNSVSKAIAYCGEKNCPDKYNWKEVII
;
A
#
# COMPACT_ATOMS: atom_id res chain seq x y z
N MET A 1 -10.87 9.10 -15.47
CA MET A 1 -10.03 10.26 -15.12
C MET A 1 -9.30 10.72 -16.39
N PRO A 2 -9.00 12.02 -16.51
CA PRO A 2 -8.39 12.62 -17.70
C PRO A 2 -7.05 11.95 -18.03
N VAL A 3 -6.73 11.85 -19.32
CA VAL A 3 -5.45 11.35 -19.81
C VAL A 3 -4.49 12.54 -19.91
N CYS A 4 -3.27 12.33 -19.43
CA CYS A 4 -2.19 13.30 -19.34
C CYS A 4 -1.82 13.86 -20.73
N VAL A 5 -1.55 15.16 -20.81
CA VAL A 5 -1.18 15.88 -22.04
C VAL A 5 0.35 15.86 -22.29
N TYR A 6 1.05 14.84 -21.80
CA TYR A 6 2.51 14.73 -21.93
C TYR A 6 2.88 13.63 -22.94
N GLU A 7 3.70 13.99 -23.92
CA GLU A 7 4.22 13.09 -24.94
C GLU A 7 5.02 11.95 -24.27
N GLY A 8 4.57 10.70 -24.45
CA GLY A 8 5.18 9.50 -23.84
C GLY A 8 4.46 8.88 -22.62
N CYS A 9 3.23 9.31 -22.28
CA CYS A 9 2.49 8.76 -21.14
C CYS A 9 1.58 7.55 -21.48
N PHE A 10 1.85 6.36 -20.92
CA PHE A 10 1.07 5.12 -21.16
C PHE A 10 0.00 4.77 -20.09
N SER A 11 -0.48 5.74 -19.29
CA SER A 11 -1.31 5.45 -18.11
C SER A 11 -2.84 5.38 -18.35
N GLY A 12 -3.31 5.13 -19.57
CA GLY A 12 -4.74 5.10 -19.91
C GLY A 12 -5.40 3.74 -19.68
N SER A 13 -6.43 3.69 -18.81
CA SER A 13 -7.24 2.49 -18.57
C SER A 13 -8.15 2.17 -19.76
N LYS A 14 -7.89 1.04 -20.45
CA LYS A 14 -8.79 0.43 -21.45
C LYS A 14 -10.14 0.09 -20.80
N ARG A 15 -11.26 0.53 -21.40
CA ARG A 15 -12.58 -0.08 -21.21
C ARG A 15 -12.88 -0.91 -22.46
N GLN A 16 -13.27 -2.17 -22.29
CA GLN A 16 -13.19 -3.19 -23.33
C GLN A 16 -14.36 -3.22 -24.33
N ASP A 17 -15.38 -2.36 -24.21
CA ASP A 17 -16.67 -2.69 -24.84
C ASP A 17 -17.34 -1.55 -25.65
N LYS A 18 -16.59 -0.57 -26.18
CA LYS A 18 -17.14 0.45 -27.11
C LYS A 18 -16.14 0.85 -28.20
N GLU A 19 -16.58 0.81 -29.46
CA GLU A 19 -15.84 1.36 -30.61
C GLU A 19 -15.76 2.90 -30.51
N GLN A 20 -14.56 3.46 -30.66
CA GLN A 20 -14.31 4.90 -30.65
C GLN A 20 -14.34 5.44 -32.09
N ILE A 21 -15.14 6.47 -32.35
CA ILE A 21 -15.10 7.22 -33.61
C ILE A 21 -13.78 8.02 -33.63
N PRO A 22 -12.93 7.89 -34.67
CA PRO A 22 -11.67 8.63 -34.77
C PRO A 22 -11.93 10.14 -34.77
N GLY A 23 -11.21 10.90 -33.94
CA GLY A 23 -11.27 12.36 -33.92
C GLY A 23 -12.33 13.01 -33.03
N VAL A 24 -13.16 12.25 -32.30
CA VAL A 24 -14.17 12.80 -31.39
C VAL A 24 -13.81 12.53 -29.92
N HIS A 25 -13.58 13.59 -29.15
CA HIS A 25 -13.30 13.52 -27.71
C HIS A 25 -14.51 13.97 -26.89
N VAL A 26 -15.02 13.09 -26.02
CA VAL A 26 -16.16 13.40 -25.14
C VAL A 26 -15.65 13.72 -23.73
N HIS A 27 -15.86 14.95 -23.28
CA HIS A 27 -15.52 15.42 -21.93
C HIS A 27 -16.77 15.55 -21.04
N LYS A 28 -16.62 15.31 -19.74
CA LYS A 28 -17.67 15.62 -18.74
C LYS A 28 -17.38 16.98 -18.11
N PHE A 29 -18.33 17.91 -18.22
CA PHE A 29 -18.21 19.26 -17.67
C PHE A 29 -18.12 19.29 -16.13
N PRO A 30 -17.38 20.24 -15.53
CA PRO A 30 -17.53 20.59 -14.12
C PRO A 30 -18.97 20.99 -13.80
N LYS A 31 -19.48 20.57 -12.64
CA LYS A 31 -20.84 20.92 -12.17
C LYS A 31 -20.94 22.37 -11.68
N HIS A 32 -19.81 22.99 -11.32
CA HIS A 32 -19.78 24.34 -10.77
C HIS A 32 -19.87 25.40 -11.89
N PRO A 33 -20.82 26.36 -11.85
CA PRO A 33 -21.07 27.32 -12.92
C PRO A 33 -19.87 28.20 -13.28
N GLU A 34 -19.11 28.64 -12.28
CA GLU A 34 -17.96 29.55 -12.49
C GLU A 34 -16.75 28.86 -13.14
N LEU A 35 -16.48 27.60 -12.76
CA LEU A 35 -15.42 26.80 -13.38
C LEU A 35 -15.76 26.47 -14.83
N ARG A 36 -17.04 26.23 -15.12
CA ARG A 36 -17.54 26.06 -16.50
C ARG A 36 -17.31 27.35 -17.32
N LYS A 37 -17.55 28.53 -16.75
CA LYS A 37 -17.35 29.82 -17.42
C LYS A 37 -15.86 30.11 -17.71
N LYS A 38 -14.98 29.86 -16.74
CA LYS A 38 -13.50 29.98 -16.92
C LYS A 38 -12.96 29.01 -17.97
N TRP A 39 -13.48 27.78 -18.00
CA TRP A 39 -13.05 26.78 -18.97
C TRP A 39 -13.51 27.11 -20.40
N LEU A 40 -14.76 27.58 -20.56
CA LEU A 40 -15.30 28.06 -21.85
C LEU A 40 -14.52 29.25 -22.43
N GLN A 41 -14.07 30.18 -21.57
CA GLN A 41 -13.23 31.31 -21.98
C GLN A 41 -11.85 30.86 -22.50
N GLN A 42 -11.33 29.72 -22.03
CA GLN A 42 -10.03 29.18 -22.45
C GLN A 42 -10.11 28.38 -23.75
N THR A 43 -11.25 27.75 -24.05
CA THR A 43 -11.44 26.92 -25.26
C THR A 43 -11.85 27.71 -26.51
N ASN A 44 -12.37 28.94 -26.36
CA ASN A 44 -12.88 29.76 -27.46
C ASN A 44 -11.83 30.34 -28.41
N LYS A 45 -10.54 30.02 -28.25
CA LYS A 45 -9.49 30.61 -29.08
C LYS A 45 -9.31 30.00 -30.47
N ASN A 46 -9.87 28.83 -30.83
CA ASN A 46 -9.67 28.28 -32.20
C ASN A 46 -10.54 27.06 -32.63
N VAL A 47 -11.83 26.94 -32.29
CA VAL A 47 -12.69 25.87 -32.87
C VAL A 47 -14.16 26.30 -32.95
N GLN A 48 -14.83 26.11 -34.10
CA GLN A 48 -16.29 26.22 -34.23
C GLN A 48 -16.98 25.04 -33.54
N HIS A 49 -17.91 25.31 -32.63
CA HIS A 49 -18.75 24.29 -31.99
C HIS A 49 -20.22 24.44 -32.39
N THR A 50 -20.82 23.36 -32.87
CA THR A 50 -22.28 23.19 -32.95
C THR A 50 -22.80 22.70 -31.60
N TYR A 51 -23.78 23.42 -31.05
CA TYR A 51 -24.46 23.07 -29.80
C TYR A 51 -25.52 21.99 -30.05
N ILE A 52 -25.56 20.97 -29.20
CA ILE A 52 -26.72 20.08 -29.08
C ILE A 52 -27.07 19.96 -27.60
N ASP A 53 -28.13 20.67 -27.18
CA ASP A 53 -28.79 20.40 -25.91
C ASP A 53 -29.58 19.10 -26.04
N LYS A 54 -29.21 18.06 -25.29
CA LYS A 54 -30.01 16.83 -25.18
C LYS A 54 -30.58 16.71 -23.77
N VAL A 55 -31.78 17.28 -23.59
CA VAL A 55 -32.81 16.69 -22.73
C VAL A 55 -33.75 15.98 -23.71
N GLY A 56 -33.62 14.66 -23.85
CA GLY A 56 -34.39 13.88 -24.81
C GLY A 56 -34.13 12.39 -24.70
N GLU A 57 -35.19 11.62 -24.88
CA GLU A 57 -35.36 10.18 -24.68
C GLU A 57 -34.27 9.31 -25.34
N TYR A 58 -33.91 8.20 -24.69
CA TYR A 58 -32.96 7.22 -25.24
C TYR A 58 -33.70 6.05 -25.92
N ASN A 59 -33.50 5.92 -27.23
CA ASN A 59 -33.72 4.67 -27.97
C ASN A 59 -32.47 3.79 -27.88
N ILE A 60 -32.61 2.54 -27.42
CA ILE A 60 -31.52 1.54 -27.42
C ILE A 60 -31.67 0.66 -28.67
N ARG A 61 -30.61 0.53 -29.47
CA ARG A 61 -30.52 -0.45 -30.57
C ARG A 61 -29.68 -1.65 -30.12
N SER A 62 -30.26 -2.85 -30.23
CA SER A 62 -29.53 -4.12 -30.31
C SER A 62 -29.57 -4.62 -31.76
N PRO A 63 -28.87 -5.71 -32.12
CA PRO A 63 -28.94 -6.32 -33.46
C PRO A 63 -30.35 -6.79 -33.88
N SER A 64 -31.36 -6.63 -33.02
CA SER A 64 -32.74 -7.11 -33.24
C SER A 64 -33.81 -6.01 -33.20
N GLY A 65 -33.46 -4.72 -33.19
CA GLY A 65 -34.43 -3.60 -33.33
C GLY A 65 -34.42 -2.54 -32.22
N VAL A 66 -35.27 -1.52 -32.36
CA VAL A 66 -35.38 -0.33 -31.48
C VAL A 66 -36.44 -0.56 -30.39
N PHE A 67 -36.11 -0.31 -29.12
CA PHE A 67 -37.05 -0.37 -28.00
C PHE A 67 -37.20 1.00 -27.30
N ASN A 68 -38.45 1.36 -26.97
CA ASN A 68 -38.81 2.49 -26.11
C ASN A 68 -39.09 2.01 -24.68
N VAL A 69 -38.63 2.75 -23.67
CA VAL A 69 -38.90 2.49 -22.24
C VAL A 69 -39.61 3.70 -21.64
N SER A 70 -40.84 3.51 -21.16
CA SER A 70 -41.59 4.49 -20.37
C SER A 70 -41.61 4.13 -18.87
N PRO A 71 -41.80 5.11 -17.95
CA PRO A 71 -41.76 4.88 -16.51
C PRO A 71 -42.91 4.01 -16.01
N ILE A 72 -42.62 3.21 -14.98
CA ILE A 72 -43.57 2.29 -14.33
C ILE A 72 -44.64 3.09 -13.58
N GLU A 73 -45.85 3.13 -14.13
CA GLU A 73 -47.06 3.44 -13.36
C GLU A 73 -47.56 2.17 -12.66
N SER A 74 -47.79 2.30 -11.36
CA SER A 74 -48.36 1.28 -10.49
C SER A 74 -49.73 0.82 -10.98
N LYS A 75 -49.82 -0.37 -11.57
CA LYS A 75 -51.10 -1.07 -11.81
C LYS A 75 -51.29 -2.21 -10.82
N LYS A 76 -52.17 -1.98 -9.84
CA LYS A 76 -53.02 -3.06 -9.31
C LYS A 76 -53.88 -3.58 -10.46
N CYS A 77 -53.88 -4.88 -10.72
CA CYS A 77 -55.11 -5.70 -10.64
C CYS A 77 -54.84 -7.18 -11.00
N CYS A 78 -55.37 -8.04 -10.14
CA CYS A 78 -56.32 -9.10 -10.49
C CYS A 78 -55.83 -10.28 -11.34
N VAL A 79 -55.59 -11.39 -10.63
CA VAL A 79 -55.57 -12.75 -11.19
C VAL A 79 -56.94 -13.03 -11.82
N LYS A 80 -56.98 -13.16 -13.15
CA LYS A 80 -58.12 -13.74 -13.85
C LYS A 80 -58.01 -15.26 -13.74
N LEU A 81 -59.03 -15.88 -13.14
CA LEU A 81 -59.31 -17.30 -13.28
C LEU A 81 -59.53 -17.61 -14.75
N PHE A 82 -58.92 -18.70 -15.24
CA PHE A 82 -59.18 -19.21 -16.57
C PHE A 82 -60.62 -19.73 -16.65
N THR A 83 -61.51 -18.93 -17.25
CA THR A 83 -62.74 -19.43 -17.89
C THR A 83 -62.44 -19.44 -19.39
N GLY A 84 -62.54 -20.63 -19.98
CA GLY A 84 -62.18 -20.87 -21.37
C GLY A 84 -63.12 -20.18 -22.35
N ASP A 85 -62.55 -19.76 -23.47
CA ASP A 85 -63.22 -19.64 -24.78
C ASP A 85 -62.11 -19.57 -25.85
N ASN A 86 -61.72 -20.74 -26.37
CA ASN A 86 -60.81 -20.86 -27.50
C ASN A 86 -61.62 -20.97 -28.79
N LYS A 87 -61.67 -19.89 -29.59
CA LYS A 87 -61.89 -19.99 -31.03
C LYS A 87 -60.54 -19.76 -31.71
N ASN A 88 -60.15 -20.71 -32.56
CA ASN A 88 -58.90 -20.79 -33.35
C ASN A 88 -57.72 -21.49 -32.65
N VAL A 89 -57.74 -22.82 -32.65
CA VAL A 89 -56.52 -23.64 -32.64
C VAL A 89 -56.64 -24.64 -33.79
N GLN A 90 -55.64 -24.63 -34.67
CA GLN A 90 -55.44 -25.62 -35.72
C GLN A 90 -55.12 -26.98 -35.07
N ASN A 91 -55.75 -28.04 -35.60
CA ASN A 91 -55.56 -29.43 -35.17
C ASN A 91 -54.10 -29.90 -35.39
N GLU A 92 -53.26 -29.81 -34.37
CA GLU A 92 -51.90 -30.42 -34.35
C GLU A 92 -51.86 -31.82 -33.71
N LEU A 93 -53.01 -32.45 -33.45
CA LEU A 93 -53.10 -33.76 -32.78
C LEU A 93 -53.58 -34.92 -33.66
N GLY A 94 -53.63 -34.76 -35.00
CA GLY A 94 -53.86 -35.89 -35.92
C GLY A 94 -55.14 -36.69 -35.63
N VAL A 95 -56.23 -36.00 -35.29
CA VAL A 95 -57.54 -36.64 -35.08
C VAL A 95 -58.44 -36.30 -36.27
N GLU A 96 -58.77 -37.31 -37.07
CA GLU A 96 -59.84 -37.21 -38.08
C GLU A 96 -61.21 -37.41 -37.40
N PRO A 97 -62.28 -36.73 -37.87
CA PRO A 97 -63.62 -36.97 -37.35
C PRO A 97 -64.10 -38.35 -37.80
N LEU A 98 -64.51 -39.18 -36.83
CA LEU A 98 -65.28 -40.39 -37.13
C LEU A 98 -66.59 -39.97 -37.79
N GLY A 99 -66.73 -40.31 -39.07
CA GLY A 99 -67.97 -40.17 -39.80
C GLY A 99 -69.08 -41.00 -39.16
N ASP A 100 -70.30 -40.47 -39.22
CA ASP A 100 -71.52 -41.09 -38.74
C ASP A 100 -71.68 -42.50 -39.33
N ASN A 101 -71.32 -43.52 -38.56
CA ASN A 101 -71.81 -44.88 -38.73
C ASN A 101 -71.87 -45.55 -37.35
N ILE A 102 -73.11 -45.72 -36.89
CA ILE A 102 -73.52 -46.40 -35.68
C ILE A 102 -72.94 -47.83 -35.68
N LEU A 103 -72.16 -48.17 -34.66
CA LEU A 103 -72.02 -49.56 -34.22
C LEU A 103 -72.41 -49.66 -32.74
N ASP A 104 -73.59 -50.23 -32.59
CA ASP A 104 -74.30 -50.64 -31.40
C ASP A 104 -73.43 -51.49 -30.47
N ILE A 105 -72.89 -50.86 -29.42
CA ILE A 105 -72.50 -51.52 -28.19
C ILE A 105 -73.30 -50.81 -27.12
N SER A 106 -74.33 -51.48 -26.58
CA SER A 106 -75.19 -51.02 -25.48
C SER A 106 -74.51 -49.95 -24.62
N SER A 107 -75.05 -48.72 -24.61
CA SER A 107 -74.51 -47.56 -23.90
C SER A 107 -74.12 -47.85 -22.45
N ASN A 108 -74.70 -48.89 -21.84
CA ASN A 108 -74.35 -49.38 -20.51
C ASN A 108 -72.95 -50.02 -20.42
N VAL A 109 -72.49 -50.76 -21.44
CA VAL A 109 -71.17 -51.43 -21.45
C VAL A 109 -70.03 -50.41 -21.54
N LEU A 110 -70.23 -49.33 -22.31
CA LEU A 110 -69.25 -48.24 -22.42
C LEU A 110 -69.16 -47.44 -21.12
N ILE A 111 -70.30 -47.15 -20.49
CA ILE A 111 -70.38 -46.47 -19.18
C ILE A 111 -69.67 -47.30 -18.09
N GLU A 112 -69.89 -48.62 -18.08
CA GLU A 112 -69.28 -49.53 -17.11
C GLU A 112 -67.75 -49.66 -17.29
N ARG A 113 -67.26 -49.64 -18.54
CA ARG A 113 -65.81 -49.54 -18.83
C ARG A 113 -65.21 -48.22 -18.34
N LEU A 114 -65.87 -47.10 -18.62
CA LEU A 114 -65.41 -45.77 -18.18
C LEU A 114 -65.41 -45.65 -16.65
N GLN A 115 -66.38 -46.24 -15.95
CA GLN A 115 -66.42 -46.29 -14.48
C GLN A 115 -65.26 -47.13 -13.92
N ASN A 116 -64.99 -48.30 -14.52
CA ASN A 116 -63.84 -49.12 -14.15
C ASN A 116 -62.50 -48.42 -14.40
N ASP A 117 -62.35 -47.71 -15.52
CA ASP A 117 -61.15 -46.94 -15.83
C ASP A 117 -60.97 -45.77 -14.85
N LEU A 118 -62.05 -45.06 -14.50
CA LEU A 118 -62.04 -44.01 -13.49
C LEU A 118 -61.58 -44.55 -12.13
N GLU A 119 -62.07 -45.73 -11.75
CA GLU A 119 -61.71 -46.35 -10.48
C GLU A 119 -60.26 -46.87 -10.47
N GLN A 120 -59.78 -47.45 -11.57
CA GLN A 120 -58.36 -47.78 -11.75
C GLN A 120 -57.47 -46.53 -11.70
N CYS A 121 -57.88 -45.44 -12.34
CA CYS A 121 -57.16 -44.17 -12.31
C CYS A 121 -57.10 -43.59 -10.90
N LYS A 122 -58.18 -43.67 -10.12
CA LYS A 122 -58.21 -43.25 -8.70
C LYS A 122 -57.24 -44.09 -7.86
N LYS A 123 -57.28 -45.42 -7.98
CA LYS A 123 -56.36 -46.33 -7.28
C LYS A 123 -54.90 -46.06 -7.65
N LYS A 124 -54.59 -45.85 -8.93
CA LYS A 124 -53.24 -45.45 -9.39
C LYS A 124 -52.82 -44.10 -8.81
N ASN A 125 -53.72 -43.12 -8.76
CA ASN A 125 -53.42 -41.80 -8.19
C ASN A 125 -53.10 -41.89 -6.70
N GLU A 126 -53.84 -42.68 -5.92
CA GLU A 126 -53.53 -42.89 -4.50
C GLU A 126 -52.16 -43.55 -4.30
N ILE A 127 -51.83 -44.57 -5.10
CA ILE A 127 -50.50 -45.21 -5.08
C ILE A 127 -49.41 -44.17 -5.39
N LEU A 128 -49.56 -43.40 -6.47
CA LEU A 128 -48.61 -42.35 -6.85
C LEU A 128 -48.47 -41.24 -5.80
N LEU A 129 -49.55 -40.90 -5.07
CA LEU A 129 -49.53 -39.98 -3.95
C LEU A 129 -48.72 -40.52 -2.77
N THR A 130 -48.91 -41.80 -2.43
CA THR A 130 -48.13 -42.44 -1.37
C THR A 130 -46.65 -42.56 -1.73
N GLU A 131 -46.32 -42.90 -2.98
CA GLU A 131 -44.94 -42.92 -3.48
C GLU A 131 -44.31 -41.53 -3.49
N ASN A 132 -45.02 -40.51 -3.95
CA ASN A 132 -44.54 -39.13 -3.89
C ASN A 132 -44.22 -38.69 -2.45
N ASN A 133 -45.06 -39.06 -1.48
CA ASN A 133 -44.81 -38.75 -0.08
C ASN A 133 -43.56 -39.46 0.45
N LYS A 134 -43.39 -40.76 0.12
CA LYS A 134 -42.18 -41.52 0.46
C LYS A 134 -40.93 -40.90 -0.17
N LEU A 135 -40.98 -40.57 -1.47
CA LEU A 135 -39.88 -39.92 -2.18
C LEU A 135 -39.55 -38.55 -1.57
N ARG A 136 -40.56 -37.74 -1.21
CA ARG A 136 -40.35 -36.45 -0.52
C ARG A 136 -39.65 -36.63 0.83
N THR A 137 -40.03 -37.64 1.61
CA THR A 137 -39.34 -37.94 2.88
C THR A 137 -37.90 -38.39 2.67
N THR A 138 -37.64 -39.25 1.68
CA THR A 138 -36.28 -39.70 1.34
C THR A 138 -35.41 -38.54 0.84
N VAL A 139 -35.94 -37.66 -0.01
CA VAL A 139 -35.23 -36.47 -0.45
C VAL A 139 -34.91 -35.54 0.73
N LYS A 140 -35.83 -35.40 1.68
CA LYS A 140 -35.59 -34.59 2.89
C LYS A 140 -34.46 -35.18 3.75
N THR A 141 -34.52 -36.48 4.05
CA THR A 141 -33.49 -37.13 4.87
C THR A 141 -32.11 -37.14 4.19
N LEU A 142 -32.06 -37.32 2.86
CA LEU A 142 -30.82 -37.19 2.09
C LEU A 142 -30.26 -35.78 2.13
N LYS A 143 -31.09 -34.74 1.99
CA LYS A 143 -30.67 -33.34 2.14
C LYS A 143 -30.10 -33.06 3.53
N ASP A 144 -30.73 -33.58 4.57
CA ASP A 144 -30.27 -33.41 5.95
C ASP A 144 -28.91 -34.09 6.18
N ARG A 145 -28.69 -35.29 5.63
CA ARG A 145 -27.38 -35.98 5.67
C ARG A 145 -26.31 -35.22 4.89
N MET A 146 -26.63 -34.69 3.71
CA MET A 146 -25.69 -33.87 2.94
C MET A 146 -25.25 -32.63 3.73
N ASN A 147 -26.19 -31.91 4.34
CA ASN A 147 -25.88 -30.75 5.17
C ASN A 147 -24.99 -31.09 6.38
N LEU A 148 -25.21 -32.26 7.00
CA LEU A 148 -24.37 -32.73 8.11
C LEU A 148 -22.93 -32.99 7.68
N GLU A 149 -22.74 -33.67 6.54
CA GLU A 149 -21.40 -33.91 5.99
C GLU A 149 -20.72 -32.62 5.52
N ASP A 150 -21.46 -31.68 4.91
CA ASP A 150 -20.94 -30.37 4.55
C ASP A 150 -20.43 -29.61 5.78
N ASN A 151 -21.22 -29.55 6.86
CA ASN A 151 -20.81 -28.92 8.12
C ASN A 151 -19.58 -29.60 8.73
N ARG A 152 -19.51 -30.94 8.66
CA ARG A 152 -18.35 -31.71 9.15
C ARG A 152 -17.10 -31.40 8.33
N PHE A 153 -17.24 -31.30 7.01
CA PHE A 153 -16.17 -30.92 6.10
C PHE A 153 -15.67 -29.49 6.39
N GLU A 154 -16.58 -28.51 6.48
CA GLU A 154 -16.23 -27.12 6.78
C GLU A 154 -15.48 -26.99 8.11
N SER A 155 -15.91 -27.72 9.14
CA SER A 155 -15.24 -27.72 10.45
C SER A 155 -13.82 -28.30 10.35
N ARG A 156 -13.63 -29.42 9.65
CA ARG A 156 -12.31 -30.03 9.49
C ARG A 156 -11.39 -29.19 8.60
N PHE A 157 -11.91 -28.65 7.50
CA PHE A 157 -11.20 -27.78 6.58
C PHE A 157 -10.76 -26.48 7.28
N GLY A 158 -11.65 -25.89 8.07
CA GLY A 158 -11.34 -24.71 8.88
C GLY A 158 -10.24 -24.95 9.89
N LYS A 159 -10.25 -26.10 10.59
CA LYS A 159 -9.18 -26.47 11.53
C LYS A 159 -7.82 -26.59 10.84
N LEU A 160 -7.75 -27.25 9.67
CA LEU A 160 -6.50 -27.45 8.93
C LEU A 160 -5.89 -26.14 8.41
N LEU A 161 -6.71 -25.22 7.92
CA LEU A 161 -6.26 -23.96 7.32
C LEU A 161 -6.13 -22.80 8.31
N SER A 162 -6.61 -22.95 9.55
CA SER A 162 -6.59 -21.90 10.57
C SER A 162 -5.20 -21.31 10.85
N ASN A 163 -4.13 -22.10 10.66
CA ASN A 163 -2.76 -21.64 10.85
C ASN A 163 -2.23 -20.76 9.70
N LEU A 164 -2.86 -20.80 8.53
CA LEU A 164 -2.41 -20.13 7.31
C LEU A 164 -3.33 -19.00 6.87
N PHE A 165 -4.63 -19.16 7.10
CA PHE A 165 -5.67 -18.26 6.63
C PHE A 165 -6.57 -17.85 7.77
N THR A 166 -7.06 -16.62 7.69
CA THR A 166 -8.05 -16.12 8.63
C THR A 166 -9.41 -16.77 8.39
N SER A 167 -10.30 -16.69 9.39
CA SER A 167 -11.66 -17.23 9.27
C SER A 167 -12.44 -16.68 8.07
N THR A 168 -12.25 -15.40 7.72
CA THR A 168 -12.85 -14.77 6.53
C THR A 168 -12.32 -15.37 5.23
N GLN A 169 -11.00 -15.59 5.16
CA GLN A 169 -10.35 -16.17 3.99
C GLN A 169 -10.79 -17.63 3.78
N ILE A 170 -10.88 -18.41 4.86
CA ILE A 170 -11.38 -19.79 4.83
C ILE A 170 -12.82 -19.83 4.32
N LYS A 171 -13.70 -18.96 4.83
CA LYS A 171 -15.10 -18.86 4.35
C LYS A 171 -15.20 -18.53 2.86
N PHE A 172 -14.28 -17.72 2.35
CA PHE A 172 -14.24 -17.41 0.92
C PHE A 172 -13.77 -18.60 0.08
N LEU A 173 -12.80 -19.38 0.59
CA LEU A 173 -12.35 -20.60 -0.07
C LEU A 173 -13.43 -21.69 -0.07
N LEU A 174 -14.21 -21.81 1.02
CA LEU A 174 -15.35 -22.73 1.13
C LEU A 174 -16.52 -22.34 0.23
N HIS A 175 -16.70 -21.04 -0.04
CA HIS A 175 -17.82 -20.53 -0.82
C HIS A 175 -17.36 -19.55 -1.91
N PRO A 176 -16.72 -20.04 -2.99
CA PRO A 176 -16.13 -19.19 -4.03
C PRO A 176 -17.16 -18.34 -4.80
N THR A 177 -18.43 -18.76 -4.81
CA THR A 177 -19.54 -18.02 -5.42
C THR A 177 -20.05 -16.87 -4.54
N LYS A 178 -19.81 -16.93 -3.21
CA LYS A 178 -20.23 -15.88 -2.28
C LYS A 178 -19.19 -14.76 -2.25
N LYS A 179 -19.64 -13.54 -2.50
CA LYS A 179 -18.80 -12.35 -2.32
C LYS A 179 -18.58 -12.10 -0.83
N ILE A 180 -17.35 -11.75 -0.45
CA ILE A 180 -17.07 -11.26 0.90
C ILE A 180 -17.70 -9.87 1.04
N CYS A 181 -18.68 -9.74 1.94
CA CYS A 181 -19.31 -8.45 2.22
C CYS A 181 -18.39 -7.51 3.01
N ARG A 182 -17.59 -8.04 3.94
CA ARG A 182 -16.70 -7.22 4.79
C ARG A 182 -15.47 -8.00 5.23
N TRP A 183 -14.31 -7.37 5.09
CA TRP A 183 -13.04 -7.87 5.60
C TRP A 183 -12.84 -7.44 7.06
N LEU A 184 -12.28 -8.33 7.88
CA LEU A 184 -11.94 -8.04 9.28
C LEU A 184 -10.66 -7.20 9.37
N PRO A 185 -10.42 -6.47 10.48
CA PRO A 185 -9.19 -5.70 10.68
C PRO A 185 -7.92 -6.56 10.55
N GLU A 186 -7.94 -7.80 11.02
CA GLU A 186 -6.82 -8.75 10.91
C GLU A 186 -6.52 -9.15 9.46
N ASP A 187 -7.56 -9.37 8.65
CA ASP A 187 -7.43 -9.64 7.20
C ASP A 187 -6.78 -8.46 6.49
N ILE A 188 -7.18 -7.24 6.87
CA ILE A 188 -6.67 -6.01 6.29
C ILE A 188 -5.23 -5.79 6.72
N SER A 189 -4.91 -5.97 8.01
CA SER A 189 -3.56 -5.82 8.56
C SER A 189 -2.58 -6.78 7.86
N SER A 190 -2.91 -8.07 7.82
CA SER A 190 -2.09 -9.07 7.12
C SER A 190 -1.94 -8.77 5.63
N ALA A 191 -3.01 -8.33 4.96
CA ALA A 191 -2.96 -7.94 3.55
C ALA A 191 -2.14 -6.66 3.29
N ILE A 192 -2.20 -5.66 4.19
CA ILE A 192 -1.36 -4.45 4.11
C ILE A 192 0.12 -4.84 4.28
N THR A 193 0.44 -5.71 5.23
CA THR A 193 1.79 -6.23 5.45
C THR A 193 2.32 -6.99 4.24
N LEU A 194 1.53 -7.90 3.66
CA LEU A 194 1.94 -8.59 2.42
C LEU A 194 2.16 -7.61 1.26
N ARG A 195 1.31 -6.59 1.15
CA ARG A 195 1.45 -5.54 0.14
C ARG A 195 2.69 -4.66 0.37
N SER A 196 3.06 -4.37 1.62
CA SER A 196 4.23 -3.55 1.93
C SER A 196 5.53 -4.28 1.62
N VAL A 197 5.57 -5.61 1.82
CA VAL A 197 6.69 -6.47 1.39
C VAL A 197 6.84 -6.45 -0.13
N SER A 198 5.77 -6.68 -0.90
CA SER A 198 5.83 -6.59 -2.36
C SER A 198 4.48 -6.30 -3.01
N PRO A 199 4.29 -5.09 -3.57
CA PRO A 199 3.08 -4.73 -4.32
C PRO A 199 2.90 -5.55 -5.61
N LYS A 200 3.99 -6.10 -6.17
CA LYS A 200 3.95 -6.97 -7.35
C LYS A 200 3.47 -8.37 -6.97
N ALA A 201 4.04 -8.96 -5.92
CA ALA A 201 3.63 -10.27 -5.42
C ALA A 201 2.17 -10.26 -4.97
N TYR A 202 1.74 -9.21 -4.24
CA TYR A 202 0.35 -9.06 -3.81
C TYR A 202 -0.63 -9.07 -5.00
N ARG A 203 -0.33 -8.31 -6.06
CA ARG A 203 -1.15 -8.28 -7.29
C ARG A 203 -1.16 -9.63 -8.00
N TYR A 204 -0.02 -10.32 -8.04
CA TYR A 204 0.07 -11.64 -8.66
C TYR A 204 -0.75 -12.68 -7.90
N LEU A 205 -0.57 -12.78 -6.58
CA LEU A 205 -1.32 -13.72 -5.73
C LEU A 205 -2.82 -13.49 -5.86
N ARG A 206 -3.26 -12.23 -5.78
CA ARG A 206 -4.68 -11.87 -5.88
C ARG A 206 -5.25 -12.10 -7.29
N ASN A 207 -4.62 -11.56 -8.33
CA ASN A 207 -5.24 -11.50 -9.66
C ASN A 207 -4.92 -12.71 -10.55
N LYS A 208 -3.79 -13.40 -10.31
CA LYS A 208 -3.36 -14.56 -11.13
C LYS A 208 -3.53 -15.88 -10.40
N LYS A 209 -3.30 -15.91 -9.08
CA LYS A 209 -3.46 -17.14 -8.27
C LYS A 209 -4.79 -17.21 -7.53
N GLY A 210 -5.65 -16.19 -7.62
CA GLY A 210 -6.97 -16.19 -7.01
C GLY A 210 -6.95 -16.23 -5.47
N PHE A 211 -5.86 -15.82 -4.83
CA PHE A 211 -5.78 -15.82 -3.36
C PHE A 211 -6.87 -14.93 -2.74
N PRO A 212 -7.44 -15.31 -1.58
CA PRO A 212 -8.49 -14.58 -0.87
C PRO A 212 -7.95 -13.29 -0.25
N LEU A 213 -7.66 -12.29 -1.10
CA LEU A 213 -7.05 -11.03 -0.70
C LEU A 213 -7.95 -9.82 -1.01
N PRO A 214 -8.03 -8.82 -0.11
CA PRO A 214 -8.79 -7.60 -0.32
C PRO A 214 -8.46 -6.88 -1.63
N GLY A 215 -9.42 -6.09 -2.14
CA GLY A 215 -9.15 -5.20 -3.27
C GLY A 215 -8.14 -4.11 -2.91
N LEU A 216 -7.35 -3.64 -3.88
CA LEU A 216 -6.44 -2.51 -3.66
C LEU A 216 -7.17 -1.22 -3.24
N SER A 217 -8.39 -1.02 -3.73
CA SER A 217 -9.27 0.09 -3.30
C SER A 217 -9.66 -0.05 -1.82
N THR A 218 -9.99 -1.27 -1.38
CA THR A 218 -10.27 -1.58 0.03
C THR A 218 -9.06 -1.27 0.90
N LEU A 219 -7.87 -1.76 0.53
CA LEU A 219 -6.65 -1.48 1.29
C LEU A 219 -6.35 0.02 1.39
N ARG A 220 -6.52 0.77 0.28
CA ARG A 220 -6.34 2.23 0.28
C ARG A 220 -7.34 2.95 1.18
N SER A 221 -8.61 2.54 1.15
CA SER A 221 -9.65 3.11 2.01
C SER A 221 -9.35 2.85 3.49
N TRP A 222 -8.90 1.64 3.84
CA TRP A 222 -8.47 1.34 5.21
C TRP A 222 -7.24 2.13 5.62
N ALA A 223 -6.21 2.20 4.76
CA ALA A 223 -5.01 2.99 5.04
C ALA A 223 -5.33 4.49 5.21
N SER A 224 -6.31 5.03 4.47
CA SER A 224 -6.69 6.44 4.55
C SER A 224 -7.33 6.86 5.88
N LYS A 225 -7.71 5.90 6.73
CA LYS A 225 -8.21 6.15 8.09
C LYS A 225 -7.10 6.59 9.04
N PHE A 226 -5.86 6.22 8.76
CA PHE A 226 -4.70 6.67 9.51
C PHE A 226 -4.22 8.01 8.92
N SER A 227 -4.47 9.11 9.63
CA SER A 227 -4.02 10.44 9.22
C SER A 227 -2.54 10.62 9.52
N VAL A 228 -1.81 11.09 8.53
CA VAL A 228 -0.39 11.45 8.64
C VAL A 228 -0.30 12.88 8.13
N GLU A 229 -0.46 13.82 9.07
CA GLU A 229 -0.38 15.25 8.81
C GLU A 229 0.97 15.79 9.31
N PRO A 230 1.48 16.90 8.74
CA PRO A 230 2.75 17.48 9.17
C PRO A 230 2.72 17.91 10.63
N GLY A 231 3.87 17.82 11.29
CA GLY A 231 4.06 18.03 12.72
C GLY A 231 4.23 16.71 13.47
N LEU A 232 3.69 16.67 14.69
CA LEU A 232 3.74 15.50 15.57
C LEU A 232 2.77 14.41 15.10
N LEU A 233 3.29 13.19 14.99
CA LEU A 233 2.54 12.02 14.56
C LEU A 233 1.78 11.42 15.73
N HIS A 234 0.71 12.07 16.19
CA HIS A 234 -0.09 11.60 17.35
C HIS A 234 -0.64 10.17 17.17
N GLY A 235 -0.96 9.76 15.94
CA GLY A 235 -1.35 8.38 15.65
C GLY A 235 -0.23 7.36 15.94
N VAL A 236 1.02 7.72 15.69
CA VAL A 236 2.19 6.89 16.03
C VAL A 236 2.46 6.93 17.53
N LEU A 237 2.38 8.11 18.16
CA LEU A 237 2.54 8.26 19.60
C LEU A 237 1.52 7.43 20.40
N SER A 238 0.27 7.37 19.92
CA SER A 238 -0.77 6.52 20.52
C SER A 238 -0.42 5.04 20.43
N LEU A 239 0.10 4.58 19.29
CA LEU A 239 0.57 3.20 19.12
C LEU A 239 1.79 2.90 20.01
N MET A 240 2.71 3.86 20.12
CA MET A 240 3.84 3.76 21.03
C MET A 240 3.38 3.65 22.48
N LYS A 241 2.34 4.40 22.90
CA LYS A 241 1.74 4.30 24.23
C LYS A 241 1.24 2.89 24.52
N SER A 242 0.35 2.38 23.67
CA SER A 242 -0.22 1.04 23.83
C SER A 242 0.84 -0.05 23.85
N LYS A 243 1.93 0.12 23.09
CA LYS A 243 3.04 -0.84 23.11
C LYS A 243 3.92 -0.67 24.35
N GLY A 244 4.16 0.57 24.75
CA GLY A 244 4.95 0.96 25.91
C GLY A 244 4.37 0.43 27.22
N ASP A 245 3.05 0.29 27.33
CA ASP A 245 2.42 -0.31 28.52
C ASP A 245 2.91 -1.74 28.82
N THR A 246 3.36 -2.46 27.77
CA THR A 246 3.92 -3.81 27.89
C THR A 246 5.45 -3.84 28.05
N MET A 247 6.12 -2.69 28.02
CA MET A 247 7.57 -2.58 28.04
C MET A 247 8.08 -2.15 29.42
N GLU A 248 9.26 -2.62 29.78
CA GLU A 248 9.97 -2.18 30.99
C GLU A 248 10.50 -0.75 30.84
N THR A 249 10.87 -0.11 31.96
CA THR A 249 11.38 1.28 31.95
C THR A 249 12.69 1.42 31.18
N ASN A 250 13.58 0.43 31.29
CA ASN A 250 14.85 0.38 30.56
C ASN A 250 14.63 0.31 29.03
N ASP A 251 13.60 -0.40 28.61
CA ASP A 251 13.27 -0.56 27.19
C ASP A 251 12.70 0.71 26.55
N LYS A 252 12.22 1.63 27.38
CA LYS A 252 11.65 2.94 27.00
C LYS A 252 12.70 4.05 26.94
N LEU A 253 13.96 3.76 27.29
CA LEU A 253 15.06 4.71 27.08
C LEU A 253 15.22 4.98 25.59
N THR A 254 15.08 6.25 25.21
CA THR A 254 14.91 6.67 23.82
C THR A 254 15.98 7.66 23.41
N ILE A 255 16.49 7.50 22.19
CA ILE A 255 17.33 8.47 21.49
C ILE A 255 16.50 9.09 20.38
N LEU A 256 16.60 10.41 20.21
CA LEU A 256 16.04 11.11 19.06
C LEU A 256 17.09 11.33 17.99
N CYS A 257 16.81 10.86 16.78
CA CYS A 257 17.63 11.15 15.61
C CYS A 257 16.83 12.03 14.65
N PHE A 258 17.43 13.09 14.14
CA PHE A 258 16.76 13.95 13.18
C PHE A 258 17.69 14.45 12.08
N ASP A 259 17.13 14.51 10.87
CA ASP A 259 17.86 14.90 9.66
C ASP A 259 16.88 15.50 8.63
N GLU A 260 17.43 16.28 7.70
CA GLU A 260 16.71 16.95 6.62
C GLU A 260 16.90 16.18 5.31
N THR A 261 15.81 15.73 4.69
CA THR A 261 15.87 15.04 3.39
C THR A 261 15.35 15.93 2.26
N TYR A 262 16.18 16.16 1.24
CA TYR A 262 15.77 16.87 0.04
C TYR A 262 14.76 16.08 -0.80
N ILE A 263 13.71 16.75 -1.23
CA ILE A 263 12.64 16.16 -2.06
C ILE A 263 12.51 16.89 -3.40
N SER A 264 11.83 16.24 -4.36
CA SER A 264 11.52 16.89 -5.63
C SER A 264 10.50 18.00 -5.40
N LYS A 265 10.81 19.23 -5.87
CA LYS A 265 9.97 20.44 -5.78
C LYS A 265 8.72 20.37 -6.67
N ARG A 266 7.87 19.38 -6.43
CA ARG A 266 6.62 19.15 -7.16
C ARG A 266 5.45 19.70 -6.38
N ILE A 267 4.46 20.22 -7.11
CA ILE A 267 3.17 20.61 -6.56
C ILE A 267 2.24 19.40 -6.67
N CYS A 268 1.59 19.06 -5.57
CA CYS A 268 0.65 17.94 -5.48
C CYS A 268 -0.70 18.45 -4.98
N PHE A 269 -1.80 17.91 -5.49
CA PHE A 269 -3.13 18.20 -4.95
C PHE A 269 -3.60 17.03 -4.08
N ASP A 270 -3.75 17.29 -2.78
CA ASP A 270 -4.36 16.35 -1.86
C ASP A 270 -5.88 16.45 -1.97
N LYS A 271 -6.47 15.45 -2.63
CA LYS A 271 -7.91 15.38 -2.84
C LYS A 271 -8.70 15.15 -1.54
N LYS A 272 -8.10 14.55 -0.51
CA LYS A 272 -8.82 14.23 0.73
C LYS A 272 -9.10 15.50 1.54
N ASN A 273 -8.07 16.33 1.69
CA ASN A 273 -8.15 17.59 2.44
C ASN A 273 -8.37 18.81 1.52
N GLU A 274 -8.56 18.57 0.22
CA GLU A 274 -8.79 19.60 -0.82
C GLU A 274 -7.73 20.72 -0.84
N GLN A 275 -6.48 20.35 -0.59
CA GLN A 275 -5.37 21.30 -0.46
C GLN A 275 -4.28 21.09 -1.51
N VAL A 276 -3.59 22.18 -1.86
CA VAL A 276 -2.38 22.14 -2.69
C VAL A 276 -1.17 22.03 -1.76
N LEU A 277 -0.35 21.02 -1.98
CA LEU A 277 0.88 20.75 -1.25
C LEU A 277 2.09 21.11 -2.11
N GLY A 278 3.09 21.73 -1.48
CA GLY A 278 4.31 22.16 -2.16
C GLY A 278 4.15 23.41 -3.04
N PRO A 279 5.22 23.79 -3.75
CA PRO A 279 6.48 23.05 -3.87
C PRO A 279 7.33 23.18 -2.61
N HIS A 280 7.82 22.05 -2.08
CA HIS A 280 8.71 22.00 -0.93
C HIS A 280 10.12 21.57 -1.35
N LYS A 281 11.15 22.09 -0.66
CA LYS A 281 12.56 21.78 -0.90
C LYS A 281 12.98 20.53 -0.13
N SER A 282 12.53 20.40 1.11
CA SER A 282 13.00 19.35 2.02
C SER A 282 11.96 18.96 3.06
N VAL A 283 12.23 17.83 3.73
CA VAL A 283 11.43 17.31 4.84
C VAL A 283 12.36 17.09 6.03
N GLN A 284 12.07 17.77 7.13
CA GLN A 284 12.67 17.47 8.42
C GLN A 284 11.96 16.26 9.02
N THR A 285 12.69 15.23 9.44
CA THR A 285 12.12 14.04 10.08
C THR A 285 12.80 13.79 11.41
N VAL A 286 12.01 13.44 12.44
CA VAL A 286 12.52 12.95 13.73
C VAL A 286 12.08 11.51 13.94
N ILE A 287 13.04 10.67 14.30
CA ILE A 287 12.87 9.26 14.59
C ILE A 287 13.25 9.01 16.04
N ALA A 288 12.33 8.46 16.82
CA ALA A 288 12.62 7.87 18.12
C ALA A 288 13.21 6.47 17.92
N ARG A 289 14.29 6.16 18.63
CA ARG A 289 14.95 4.86 18.62
C ARG A 289 15.19 4.40 20.05
N GLY A 290 14.91 3.13 20.34
CA GLY A 290 15.28 2.55 21.63
C GLY A 290 16.80 2.48 21.80
N LEU A 291 17.29 2.90 22.96
CA LEU A 291 18.71 2.80 23.32
C LEU A 291 19.09 1.35 23.61
N ILE A 292 18.28 0.66 24.43
CA ILE A 292 18.52 -0.73 24.84
C ILE A 292 17.81 -1.68 23.88
N ASN A 293 16.49 -1.55 23.75
CA ASN A 293 15.71 -2.40 22.85
C ASN A 293 15.76 -1.93 21.39
N ASN A 294 15.79 -2.90 20.47
CA ASN A 294 15.86 -2.62 19.04
C ASN A 294 14.48 -2.28 18.45
N TRP A 295 14.06 -1.03 18.61
CA TRP A 295 12.88 -0.47 17.97
C TRP A 295 13.17 0.93 17.44
N LYS A 296 12.40 1.36 16.43
CA LYS A 296 12.46 2.72 15.89
C LYS A 296 11.11 3.14 15.32
N GLN A 297 10.74 4.39 15.50
CA GLN A 297 9.50 4.95 14.96
C GLN A 297 9.70 6.41 14.53
N PRO A 298 9.24 6.82 13.34
CA PRO A 298 9.13 8.23 13.01
C PRO A 298 8.03 8.86 13.87
N ILE A 299 8.32 9.97 14.52
CA ILE A 299 7.40 10.63 15.46
C ILE A 299 7.02 12.05 15.03
N TYR A 300 7.81 12.64 14.14
CA TYR A 300 7.56 13.98 13.64
C TYR A 300 8.10 14.11 12.22
N TYR A 301 7.37 14.85 11.39
CA TYR A 301 7.92 15.36 10.13
C TYR A 301 7.32 16.72 9.79
N ASN A 302 8.06 17.59 9.14
CA ASN A 302 7.46 18.77 8.50
C ASN A 302 8.25 19.20 7.26
N PHE A 303 7.62 20.01 6.41
CA PHE A 303 8.19 20.52 5.17
C PHE A 303 8.92 21.84 5.40
N ASP A 304 10.11 21.98 4.80
CA ASP A 304 10.92 23.21 4.78
C ASP A 304 11.16 23.86 6.16
N GLU A 305 11.01 23.09 7.24
CA GLU A 305 11.13 23.55 8.62
C GLU A 305 12.46 23.09 9.22
N ARG A 306 13.09 23.98 9.97
CA ARG A 306 14.35 23.69 10.68
C ARG A 306 14.04 23.18 12.07
N MET A 307 14.88 22.29 12.61
CA MET A 307 14.73 21.88 14.01
C MET A 307 15.08 23.05 14.94
N THR A 308 14.11 23.50 15.73
CA THR A 308 14.29 24.54 16.75
C THR A 308 14.18 23.96 18.16
N LYS A 309 14.60 24.74 19.17
CA LYS A 309 14.53 24.33 20.58
C LYS A 309 13.08 24.09 21.01
N GLU A 310 12.16 24.90 20.51
CA GLU A 310 10.72 24.82 20.83
C GLU A 310 10.11 23.53 20.27
N ILE A 311 10.40 23.21 19.00
CA ILE A 311 9.93 21.98 18.36
C ILE A 311 10.52 20.76 19.07
N LEU A 312 11.82 20.78 19.35
CA LEU A 312 12.51 19.69 20.03
C LEU A 312 11.94 19.45 21.43
N ASN A 313 11.78 20.50 22.23
CA ASN A 313 11.20 20.40 23.58
C ASN A 313 9.79 19.84 23.52
N LYS A 314 8.94 20.33 22.60
CA LYS A 314 7.59 19.80 22.41
C LYS A 314 7.59 18.29 22.11
N ILE A 315 8.48 17.83 21.23
CA ILE A 315 8.62 16.40 20.91
C ILE A 315 9.02 15.58 22.15
N ILE A 316 9.99 16.08 22.93
CA ILE A 316 10.47 15.43 24.15
C ILE A 316 9.36 15.37 25.21
N GLU A 317 8.60 16.45 25.37
CA GLU A 317 7.48 16.55 26.30
C GLU A 317 6.38 15.54 26.00
N GLU A 318 6.02 15.38 24.73
CA GLU A 318 5.00 14.45 24.26
C GLU A 318 5.45 12.99 24.41
N LEU A 319 6.72 12.69 24.13
CA LEU A 319 7.27 11.35 24.39
C LEU A 319 7.27 11.01 25.88
N SER A 320 7.60 11.98 26.73
CA SER A 320 7.57 11.84 28.18
C SER A 320 6.15 11.54 28.68
N GLU A 321 5.12 12.20 28.14
CA GLU A 321 3.71 11.90 28.43
C GLU A 321 3.26 10.50 28.01
N VAL A 322 3.84 9.99 26.92
CA VAL A 322 3.61 8.62 26.44
C VAL A 322 4.38 7.59 27.29
N GLY A 323 5.31 8.03 28.14
CA GLY A 323 6.11 7.20 29.03
C GLY A 323 7.49 6.81 28.47
N PHE A 324 7.94 7.43 27.38
CA PHE A 324 9.28 7.21 26.81
C PHE A 324 10.24 8.30 27.28
N ASN A 325 11.33 7.89 27.93
CA ASN A 325 12.32 8.81 28.47
C ASN A 325 13.41 9.08 27.42
N VAL A 326 13.49 10.32 26.95
CA VAL A 326 14.54 10.74 26.01
C VAL A 326 15.82 11.04 26.78
N VAL A 327 16.89 10.31 26.48
CA VAL A 327 18.19 10.46 27.16
C VAL A 327 19.27 11.08 26.29
N ALA A 328 19.08 11.06 24.97
CA ALA A 328 20.03 11.63 24.03
C ALA A 328 19.37 12.07 22.72
N ILE A 329 20.01 13.02 22.06
CA ILE A 329 19.69 13.45 20.69
C ILE A 329 20.91 13.29 19.78
N VAL A 330 20.66 12.99 18.52
CA VAL A 330 21.69 12.84 17.48
C VAL A 330 21.29 13.67 16.26
N SER A 331 22.17 14.57 15.84
CA SER A 331 22.00 15.34 14.60
C SER A 331 23.30 15.38 13.78
N ASP A 332 23.20 15.78 12.52
CA ASP A 332 24.38 16.18 11.78
C ASP A 332 24.96 17.50 12.33
N SER A 333 26.13 17.89 11.83
CA SER A 333 26.80 19.14 12.20
C SER A 333 26.58 20.25 11.17
N GLY A 334 25.44 20.25 10.48
CA GLY A 334 25.06 21.34 9.57
C GLY A 334 24.88 22.67 10.32
N SER A 335 25.02 23.79 9.62
CA SER A 335 24.96 25.14 10.23
C SER A 335 23.67 25.39 11.03
N THR A 336 22.54 24.87 10.55
CA THR A 336 21.24 24.92 11.25
C THR A 336 21.28 24.17 12.58
N ASN A 337 21.78 22.93 12.57
CA ASN A 337 21.83 22.09 13.78
C ASN A 337 22.89 22.58 14.78
N VAL A 338 23.99 23.16 14.31
CA VAL A 338 24.93 23.89 15.17
C VAL A 338 24.27 25.13 15.80
N GLY A 339 23.38 25.81 15.09
CA GLY A 339 22.55 26.88 15.64
C GLY A 339 21.64 26.39 16.78
N LEU A 340 21.02 25.21 16.62
CA LEU A 340 20.24 24.55 17.66
C LEU A 340 21.11 24.15 18.88
N TRP A 341 22.31 23.62 18.66
CA TRP A 341 23.22 23.29 19.75
C TRP A 341 23.55 24.52 20.60
N LYS A 342 23.79 25.67 19.95
CA LYS A 342 24.03 26.94 20.65
C LYS A 342 22.81 27.40 21.46
N SER A 343 21.59 27.25 20.94
CA SER A 343 20.38 27.64 21.69
C SER A 343 20.05 26.69 22.86
N LEU A 344 20.65 25.50 22.87
CA LEU A 344 20.64 24.53 23.98
C LEU A 344 21.86 24.70 24.91
N ASP A 345 22.68 25.75 24.73
CA ASP A 345 23.88 26.03 25.51
C ASP A 345 24.94 24.90 25.47
N ILE A 346 25.00 24.18 24.33
CA ILE A 346 25.95 23.10 24.10
C ILE A 346 27.30 23.67 23.67
N SER A 347 28.35 23.22 24.35
CA SER A 347 29.74 23.60 24.12
C SER A 347 30.67 22.40 24.37
N ILE A 348 31.97 22.61 24.21
CA ILE A 348 32.99 21.57 24.50
C ILE A 348 32.92 21.14 25.99
N ASN A 349 32.59 22.07 26.89
CA ASN A 349 32.51 21.82 28.32
C ASN A 349 31.11 21.36 28.77
N ASN A 350 30.06 21.71 28.02
CA ASN A 350 28.69 21.33 28.32
C ASN A 350 28.06 20.56 27.15
N THR A 351 27.95 19.24 27.29
CA THR A 351 27.47 18.33 26.22
C THR A 351 26.02 17.85 26.43
N SER A 352 25.29 18.48 27.35
CA SER A 352 23.90 18.12 27.67
C SER A 352 23.06 19.34 28.01
N PHE A 353 21.75 19.17 27.96
CA PHE A 353 20.76 20.16 28.41
C PHE A 353 19.72 19.48 29.32
N GLU A 354 18.97 20.28 30.07
CA GLU A 354 17.93 19.76 30.97
C GLU A 354 16.71 19.28 30.19
N HIS A 355 16.14 18.17 30.62
CA HIS A 355 14.89 17.68 30.07
C HIS A 355 13.75 18.65 30.47
N PRO A 356 12.85 19.04 29.54
CA PRO A 356 11.82 20.06 29.78
C PRO A 356 10.73 19.71 30.83
N LYS A 357 10.78 18.51 31.41
CA LYS A 357 9.73 17.97 32.31
C LYS A 357 10.31 17.10 33.41
N LEU A 358 11.34 16.33 33.09
CA LEU A 358 12.03 15.46 34.03
C LEU A 358 13.26 16.18 34.57
N ASN A 359 13.64 15.93 35.82
CA ASN A 359 14.92 16.39 36.38
C ASN A 359 16.08 15.51 35.90
N SER A 360 16.15 15.27 34.59
CA SER A 360 17.19 14.47 33.93
C SER A 360 17.89 15.29 32.85
N ARG A 361 19.06 14.82 32.42
CA ARG A 361 19.86 15.45 31.37
C ARG A 361 19.71 14.69 30.06
N ILE A 362 19.67 15.44 28.96
CA ILE A 362 19.66 14.90 27.60
C ILE A 362 21.00 15.22 26.95
N HIS A 363 21.71 14.17 26.54
CA HIS A 363 23.04 14.30 25.94
C HIS A 363 22.96 14.55 24.42
N VAL A 364 23.82 15.42 23.91
CA VAL A 364 23.86 15.76 22.48
C VAL A 364 25.02 15.04 21.80
N PHE A 365 24.73 14.31 20.73
CA PHE A 365 25.71 13.61 19.93
C PHE A 365 25.69 14.11 18.48
N ALA A 366 26.87 14.19 17.88
CA ALA A 366 27.01 14.40 16.45
C ALA A 366 26.94 13.06 15.69
N ASP A 367 26.46 13.09 14.45
CA ASP A 367 26.51 11.92 13.55
C ASP A 367 27.96 11.53 13.24
N VAL A 368 28.44 10.46 13.87
CA VAL A 368 29.83 9.97 13.77
C VAL A 368 30.22 9.62 12.32
N PRO A 369 29.40 8.87 11.55
CA PRO A 369 29.59 8.72 10.11
C PRO A 369 29.81 10.03 9.33
N HIS A 370 29.11 11.11 9.71
CA HIS A 370 29.31 12.43 9.10
C HIS A 370 30.68 13.02 9.45
N LEU A 371 31.06 12.97 10.74
CA LEU A 371 32.38 13.42 11.20
C LEU A 371 33.52 12.68 10.48
N LEU A 372 33.39 11.38 10.27
CA LEU A 372 34.38 10.57 9.57
C LEU A 372 34.56 11.00 8.10
N LYS A 373 33.44 11.33 7.42
CA LYS A 373 33.49 11.86 6.05
C LYS A 373 34.16 13.23 6.01
N LEU A 374 33.86 14.12 6.97
CA LEU A 374 34.48 15.45 7.06
C LEU A 374 35.99 15.33 7.30
N ALA A 375 36.41 14.51 8.25
CA ALA A 375 37.82 14.23 8.50
C ALA A 375 38.53 13.73 7.24
N ARG A 376 37.91 12.79 6.51
CA ARG A 376 38.46 12.30 5.23
C ARG A 376 38.58 13.42 4.21
N ASN A 377 37.54 14.24 4.05
CA ASN A 377 37.55 15.32 3.07
C ASN A 377 38.64 16.35 3.39
N HIS A 378 38.79 16.74 4.67
CA HIS A 378 39.85 17.65 5.11
C HIS A 378 41.24 17.06 4.86
N LEU A 379 41.45 15.77 5.15
CA LEU A 379 42.72 15.09 4.85
C LEU A 379 43.08 15.12 3.35
N LEU A 380 42.10 14.97 2.47
CA LEU A 380 42.31 14.95 1.01
C LEU A 380 42.47 16.35 0.39
N ASP A 381 41.74 17.34 0.92
CA ASP A 381 41.70 18.69 0.38
C ASP A 381 42.85 19.54 0.90
N SER A 382 43.05 19.60 2.22
CA SER A 382 44.05 20.48 2.87
C SER A 382 45.10 19.75 3.69
N GLY A 383 44.84 18.51 4.12
CA GLY A 383 45.64 17.85 5.13
C GLY A 383 45.38 18.40 6.55
N PHE A 384 46.16 17.89 7.51
CA PHE A 384 46.15 18.26 8.91
C PHE A 384 47.50 18.78 9.36
N ILE A 385 47.50 19.78 10.23
CA ILE A 385 48.66 20.21 11.00
C ILE A 385 48.43 19.71 12.42
N LEU A 386 49.29 18.81 12.88
CA LEU A 386 49.22 18.28 14.24
C LEU A 386 49.75 19.29 15.27
N PRO A 387 49.43 19.13 16.57
CA PRO A 387 49.92 20.01 17.63
C PRO A 387 51.45 20.12 17.70
N ASN A 388 52.18 19.12 17.22
CA ASN A 388 53.64 19.13 17.11
C ASN A 388 54.17 19.87 15.87
N GLY A 389 53.30 20.59 15.14
CA GLY A 389 53.64 21.36 13.94
C GLY A 389 53.83 20.52 12.68
N LYS A 390 53.69 19.19 12.75
CA LYS A 390 53.91 18.31 11.60
C LYS A 390 52.68 18.25 10.70
N PHE A 391 52.93 18.33 9.40
CA PHE A 391 51.90 18.22 8.36
C PHE A 391 51.65 16.76 7.97
N ILE A 392 50.38 16.39 7.86
CA ILE A 392 49.89 15.11 7.34
C ILE A 392 48.91 15.41 6.20
N GLY A 393 49.13 14.82 5.03
CA GLY A 393 48.23 15.00 3.89
C GLY A 393 48.11 13.75 3.04
N LYS A 394 47.32 13.84 1.96
CA LYS A 394 47.09 12.72 1.03
C LYS A 394 48.35 12.14 0.37
N ASN A 395 49.48 12.84 0.40
CA ASN A 395 50.73 12.41 -0.25
C ASN A 395 51.21 11.04 0.27
N ILE A 396 51.08 10.79 1.57
CA ILE A 396 51.45 9.52 2.21
C ILE A 396 50.61 8.37 1.64
N LEU A 397 49.32 8.62 1.46
CA LEU A 397 48.38 7.65 0.90
C LEU A 397 48.63 7.41 -0.60
N HIS A 398 49.04 8.44 -1.35
CA HIS A 398 49.46 8.29 -2.76
C HIS A 398 50.70 7.40 -2.90
N GLU A 399 51.68 7.55 -2.02
CA GLU A 399 52.91 6.76 -2.08
C GLU A 399 52.65 5.28 -1.79
N VAL A 400 51.85 4.99 -0.76
CA VAL A 400 51.39 3.62 -0.47
C VAL A 400 50.56 3.03 -1.61
N LEU A 401 49.77 3.85 -2.30
CA LEU A 401 49.04 3.41 -3.48
C LEU A 401 49.98 3.05 -4.64
N ASN A 402 50.98 3.88 -4.92
CA ASN A 402 51.97 3.64 -5.97
C ASN A 402 52.79 2.36 -5.70
N LEU A 403 53.14 2.09 -4.45
CA LEU A 403 53.83 0.85 -4.06
C LEU A 403 53.02 -0.42 -4.34
N ASN A 404 51.69 -0.30 -4.39
CA ASN A 404 50.76 -1.38 -4.72
C ASN A 404 50.42 -1.46 -6.23
N TYR A 405 50.88 -0.50 -7.04
CA TYR A 405 50.59 -0.47 -8.47
C TYR A 405 51.32 -1.61 -9.19
N GLY A 406 50.60 -2.33 -10.07
CA GLY A 406 51.15 -3.45 -10.84
C GLY A 406 51.47 -4.72 -10.04
N LYS A 407 51.08 -4.80 -8.76
CA LYS A 407 51.29 -6.00 -7.91
C LYS A 407 49.96 -6.68 -7.59
N ASP A 408 49.95 -8.01 -7.70
CA ASP A 408 48.80 -8.84 -7.32
C ASP A 408 48.61 -8.88 -5.80
N TYR A 409 49.72 -8.94 -5.05
CA TYR A 409 49.71 -8.88 -3.59
C TYR A 409 49.95 -7.45 -3.10
N LYS A 410 48.89 -6.83 -2.59
CA LYS A 410 48.89 -5.43 -2.15
C LYS A 410 49.01 -5.32 -0.62
N PHE A 411 49.94 -4.50 -0.15
CA PHE A 411 50.10 -4.19 1.28
C PHE A 411 48.87 -3.48 1.86
N ALA A 412 48.28 -2.56 1.10
CA ALA A 412 47.04 -1.86 1.45
C ALA A 412 45.89 -2.23 0.50
N HIS A 413 45.48 -3.50 0.49
CA HIS A 413 44.46 -4.02 -0.43
C HIS A 413 43.10 -3.27 -0.41
N LYS A 414 42.76 -2.61 0.70
CA LYS A 414 41.52 -1.80 0.81
C LYS A 414 41.65 -0.41 0.20
N LEU A 415 42.88 0.07 -0.01
CA LEU A 415 43.15 1.38 -0.59
C LEU A 415 43.19 1.26 -2.12
N SER A 416 42.49 2.17 -2.78
CA SER A 416 42.46 2.27 -4.24
C SER A 416 42.35 3.73 -4.65
N GLU A 417 42.54 4.03 -5.93
CA GLU A 417 42.43 5.38 -6.47
C GLU A 417 41.11 6.06 -6.10
N ARG A 418 40.02 5.28 -6.04
CA ARG A 418 38.68 5.75 -5.63
C ARG A 418 38.62 6.31 -4.21
N HIS A 419 39.59 6.01 -3.35
CA HIS A 419 39.67 6.52 -1.99
C HIS A 419 40.39 7.88 -1.90
N LEU A 420 41.23 8.19 -2.90
CA LEU A 420 42.03 9.41 -2.99
C LEU A 420 41.38 10.45 -3.91
N PHE A 421 40.95 10.03 -5.09
CA PHE A 421 40.31 10.87 -6.11
C PHE A 421 38.79 10.87 -5.92
N VAL A 422 38.35 11.34 -4.76
CA VAL A 422 36.93 11.31 -4.38
C VAL A 422 36.22 12.56 -4.90
N GLU A 423 35.43 12.38 -5.96
CA GLU A 423 34.60 13.44 -6.55
C GLU A 423 33.11 13.23 -6.34
N GLY A 424 32.36 14.33 -6.31
CA GLY A 424 30.90 14.36 -6.24
C GLY A 424 30.31 13.44 -5.16
N SER A 425 29.42 12.53 -5.57
CA SER A 425 28.71 11.60 -4.67
C SER A 425 29.64 10.64 -3.92
N GLY A 426 30.88 10.42 -4.39
CA GLY A 426 31.89 9.63 -3.69
C GLY A 426 32.26 10.21 -2.32
N ARG A 427 32.14 11.54 -2.14
CA ARG A 427 32.41 12.22 -0.86
C ARG A 427 31.39 11.89 0.22
N MET A 428 30.22 11.39 -0.18
CA MET A 428 29.18 10.95 0.75
C MET A 428 29.33 9.48 1.18
N ASN A 429 30.24 8.72 0.55
CA ASN A 429 30.41 7.29 0.84
C ASN A 429 31.22 7.07 2.13
N VAL A 430 30.52 6.65 3.19
CA VAL A 430 31.11 6.37 4.52
C VAL A 430 32.11 5.21 4.47
N ARG A 431 31.85 4.17 3.66
CA ARG A 431 32.76 3.01 3.56
C ARG A 431 34.13 3.42 3.02
N LEU A 432 34.17 4.30 2.02
CA LEU A 432 35.43 4.82 1.50
C LEU A 432 36.17 5.64 2.56
N ALA A 433 35.45 6.47 3.34
CA ALA A 433 36.06 7.22 4.43
C ALA A 433 36.63 6.31 5.53
N ALA A 434 35.88 5.29 5.95
CA ALA A 434 36.31 4.33 6.96
C ALA A 434 37.53 3.50 6.53
N ASN A 435 37.62 3.14 5.25
CA ASN A 435 38.77 2.41 4.72
C ASN A 435 40.06 3.23 4.77
N VAL A 436 39.98 4.55 4.52
CA VAL A 436 41.13 5.46 4.61
C VAL A 436 41.69 5.48 6.04
N PHE A 437 40.82 5.59 7.04
CA PHE A 437 41.21 5.59 8.46
C PHE A 437 41.19 4.19 9.09
N SER A 438 41.63 3.16 8.35
CA SER A 438 41.61 1.79 8.85
C SER A 438 42.95 1.36 9.45
N ASN A 439 42.90 0.51 10.47
CA ASN A 439 44.09 -0.11 11.06
C ASN A 439 44.97 -0.84 10.02
N SER A 440 44.35 -1.48 9.02
CA SER A 440 45.09 -2.13 7.93
C SER A 440 45.90 -1.14 7.08
N VAL A 441 45.38 0.06 6.82
CA VAL A 441 46.11 1.09 6.06
C VAL A 441 47.22 1.69 6.93
N SER A 442 46.95 1.92 8.21
CA SER A 442 47.97 2.37 9.18
C SER A 442 49.17 1.41 9.26
N LYS A 443 48.91 0.10 9.40
CA LYS A 443 49.98 -0.93 9.42
C LYS A 443 50.76 -1.00 8.10
N ALA A 444 50.08 -0.84 6.96
CA ALA A 444 50.74 -0.80 5.67
C ALA A 444 51.68 0.41 5.57
N ILE A 445 51.23 1.59 6.01
CA ILE A 445 52.07 2.81 6.09
C ILE A 445 53.26 2.59 7.02
N ALA A 446 53.05 1.97 8.19
CA ALA A 446 54.12 1.68 9.15
C ALA A 446 55.20 0.77 8.58
N TYR A 447 54.81 -0.36 7.99
CA TYR A 447 55.73 -1.31 7.36
C TYR A 447 56.53 -0.66 6.22
N CYS A 448 55.85 0.14 5.41
CA CYS A 448 56.44 0.93 4.34
C CYS A 448 57.48 1.93 4.89
N GLY A 449 57.13 2.68 5.95
CA GLY A 449 58.01 3.64 6.60
C GLY A 449 59.25 3.01 7.23
N GLU A 450 59.13 1.85 7.88
CA GLU A 450 60.25 1.09 8.46
C GLU A 450 61.23 0.56 7.39
N LYS A 451 60.78 0.42 6.14
CA LYS A 451 61.59 0.00 5.00
C LYS A 451 62.13 1.19 4.17
N ASN A 452 62.11 2.41 4.73
CA ASN A 452 62.54 3.66 4.07
C ASN A 452 61.75 4.01 2.79
N CYS A 453 60.46 3.67 2.75
CA CYS A 453 59.55 3.98 1.65
C CYS A 453 58.13 4.06 2.19
N PRO A 454 57.66 5.19 2.78
CA PRO A 454 58.02 6.57 2.41
C PRO A 454 59.04 7.28 3.30
N ASP A 455 60.14 7.81 2.72
CA ASP A 455 61.18 8.56 3.44
C ASP A 455 60.89 10.08 3.57
N LYS A 456 59.97 10.62 2.76
CA LYS A 456 59.79 12.08 2.60
C LYS A 456 58.67 12.71 3.44
N TYR A 457 57.88 11.91 4.15
CA TYR A 457 56.68 12.40 4.82
C TYR A 457 56.62 11.95 6.28
N ASN A 458 55.89 12.68 7.13
CA ASN A 458 55.74 12.42 8.57
C ASN A 458 54.94 11.14 8.87
N TRP A 459 55.32 9.99 8.31
CA TRP A 459 54.59 8.72 8.40
C TRP A 459 54.43 8.21 9.83
N LYS A 460 55.42 8.48 10.70
CA LYS A 460 55.37 8.13 12.13
C LYS A 460 54.20 8.78 12.85
N GLU A 461 53.75 9.94 12.38
CA GLU A 461 52.64 10.71 12.98
C GLU A 461 51.27 10.31 12.45
N VAL A 462 51.22 9.53 11.35
CA VAL A 462 49.98 9.00 10.78
C VAL A 462 49.52 7.74 11.51
N ILE A 463 50.43 7.10 12.24
CA ILE A 463 50.20 5.86 12.98
C ILE A 463 49.80 6.24 14.40
N ILE A 464 48.49 6.35 14.64
CA ILE A 464 47.91 6.48 15.99
C ILE A 464 47.02 5.27 16.23
#